data_AF-A0A6L7LDH3-F1
#
_entry.id   AF-A0A6L7LDH3-F1
#
_cell.length_a   1.000
_cell.length_b   1.000
_cell.length_c   1.000
_cell.angle_alpha   90.00
_cell.angle_beta   90.00
_cell.angle_gamma   90.00
#
_symmetry.space_group_name_H-M   'P 1'
#
loop_
_entity.id
_entity.type
_entity.pdbx_description
1 polymer ?
#
loop_
_entity_poly.entity_id
_entity_poly.type
_entity_poly.pdbx_seq_one_letter_code
_entity_poly.pdbx_strand_id
1 'polypeptide(L)'
;MIAEARDERAGAETPSLRARLTTLPILSQWGAGLVSIAVVSLVCFAVWGPEMEFPTTVSTTEVPTDAGNTVTLKKSVRQVTGTWIDDRVDWLTREADWMFGGLSSGVAYSLVKIEDALKWVPWPVIIVGLALLSYAVGRWLLAAFTTGAMLYFGFMGLWENTIDTIALMVVAVVISVAIGLPIGVIASRNRLVDNIIRPILDAMQTMPSFVYLLPGVLFFGLGAPAGVFATIIYAVPPVIRLTNLGIRQVSTEVVEAARSFGSSP
;
A
#
# COMPACT_ATOMS: atom_id res chain seq x y z
N MET A 1 -64.48 4.97 -17.73
CA MET A 1 -63.43 3.92 -17.69
C MET A 1 -62.06 4.44 -17.22
N ILE A 2 -62.01 5.45 -16.32
CA ILE A 2 -60.77 5.91 -15.65
C ILE A 2 -60.96 6.04 -14.12
N ALA A 3 -62.21 6.04 -13.62
CA ALA A 3 -62.48 6.11 -12.19
C ALA A 3 -62.37 4.75 -11.46
N GLU A 4 -62.39 3.63 -12.19
CA GLU A 4 -62.52 2.29 -11.60
C GLU A 4 -61.17 1.59 -11.36
N ALA A 5 -60.08 2.05 -11.99
CA ALA A 5 -58.74 1.50 -11.79
C ALA A 5 -57.98 2.10 -10.59
N ARG A 6 -58.57 3.08 -9.89
CA ARG A 6 -57.94 3.73 -8.74
C ARG A 6 -58.29 3.07 -7.40
N ASP A 7 -59.38 2.29 -7.36
CA ASP A 7 -59.89 1.73 -6.10
C ASP A 7 -59.24 0.38 -5.75
N GLU A 8 -58.74 -0.39 -6.73
CA GLU A 8 -58.02 -1.64 -6.44
C GLU A 8 -56.64 -1.45 -5.82
N ARG A 9 -56.07 -0.24 -5.86
CA ARG A 9 -54.77 0.07 -5.24
C ARG A 9 -54.86 0.56 -3.80
N ALA A 10 -56.07 0.72 -3.26
CA ALA A 10 -56.29 1.24 -1.91
C ALA A 10 -56.34 0.16 -0.80
N GLY A 11 -56.30 -1.13 -1.17
CA GLY A 11 -56.49 -2.25 -0.22
C GLY A 11 -55.23 -2.95 0.29
N ALA A 12 -54.02 -2.50 -0.04
CA ALA A 12 -52.78 -3.14 0.39
C ALA A 12 -51.96 -2.21 1.29
N GLU A 13 -52.44 -1.95 2.50
CA GLU A 13 -51.60 -1.34 3.54
C GLU A 13 -50.45 -2.28 3.89
N THR A 14 -49.25 -1.96 3.40
CA THR A 14 -48.03 -2.64 3.83
C THR A 14 -47.83 -2.37 5.33
N PRO A 15 -47.72 -3.39 6.20
CA PRO A 15 -47.52 -3.16 7.62
C PRO A 15 -46.27 -2.30 7.84
N SER A 16 -46.40 -1.25 8.66
CA SER A 16 -45.31 -0.31 8.92
C SER A 16 -44.05 -1.06 9.34
N LEU A 17 -42.88 -0.59 8.90
CA LEU A 17 -41.58 -1.24 9.15
C LEU A 17 -41.33 -1.53 10.64
N ARG A 18 -41.92 -0.70 11.52
CA ARG A 18 -41.92 -0.87 12.98
C ARG A 18 -42.67 -2.12 13.45
N ALA A 19 -43.84 -2.42 12.86
CA ALA A 19 -44.62 -3.62 13.20
C ALA A 19 -43.94 -4.92 12.74
N ARG A 20 -43.15 -4.87 11.65
CA ARG A 20 -42.35 -6.02 11.20
C ARG A 20 -41.12 -6.29 12.06
N LEU A 21 -40.51 -5.25 12.66
CA LEU A 21 -39.33 -5.39 13.51
C LEU A 21 -39.66 -6.00 14.89
N THR A 22 -40.84 -5.70 15.45
CA THR A 22 -41.24 -6.20 16.77
C THR A 22 -41.66 -7.66 16.78
N THR A 23 -42.03 -8.23 15.63
CA THR A 23 -42.48 -9.63 15.51
C THR A 23 -41.38 -10.58 15.05
N LEU A 24 -40.14 -10.12 14.86
CA LEU A 24 -39.02 -11.00 14.51
C LEU A 24 -38.53 -11.75 15.77
N PRO A 25 -38.76 -13.07 15.89
CA PRO A 25 -38.28 -13.88 17.02
C PRO A 25 -36.74 -13.92 17.12
N ILE A 26 -36.05 -13.40 16.10
CA ILE A 26 -34.61 -13.20 16.08
C ILE A 26 -34.17 -12.25 17.21
N LEU A 27 -34.84 -11.13 17.47
CA LEU A 27 -34.32 -10.18 18.47
C LEU A 27 -34.32 -10.73 19.92
N SER A 28 -35.24 -11.63 20.27
CA SER A 28 -35.27 -12.25 21.61
C SER A 28 -34.30 -13.44 21.75
N GLN A 29 -34.09 -14.23 20.69
CA GLN A 29 -33.18 -15.38 20.70
C GLN A 29 -31.72 -14.96 20.79
N TRP A 30 -31.34 -13.86 20.11
CA TRP A 30 -29.97 -13.33 20.18
C TRP A 30 -29.68 -12.66 21.52
N GLY A 31 -30.68 -12.02 22.16
CA GLY A 31 -30.50 -11.40 23.49
C GLY A 31 -30.13 -12.42 24.57
N ALA A 32 -30.84 -13.55 24.63
CA ALA A 32 -30.55 -14.63 25.58
C ALA A 32 -29.20 -15.31 25.29
N GLY A 33 -28.85 -15.49 24.01
CA GLY A 33 -27.55 -16.04 23.61
C GLY A 33 -26.38 -15.12 24.00
N LEU A 34 -26.50 -13.82 23.73
CA LEU A 34 -25.45 -12.84 24.06
C LEU A 34 -25.24 -12.70 25.57
N VAL A 35 -26.32 -12.72 26.36
CA VAL A 35 -26.22 -12.69 27.83
C VAL A 35 -25.56 -13.96 28.35
N SER A 36 -25.91 -15.13 27.82
CA SER A 36 -25.28 -16.40 28.18
C SER A 36 -23.78 -16.40 27.87
N ILE A 37 -23.37 -15.92 26.68
CA ILE A 37 -21.96 -15.80 26.29
C ILE A 37 -21.22 -14.83 27.21
N ALA A 38 -21.83 -13.69 27.57
CA ALA A 38 -21.22 -12.71 28.46
C ALA A 38 -21.02 -13.29 29.88
N VAL A 39 -22.01 -14.00 30.42
CA VAL A 39 -21.91 -14.64 31.74
C VAL A 39 -20.84 -15.73 31.74
N VAL A 40 -20.83 -16.59 30.73
CA VAL A 40 -19.80 -17.65 30.61
C VAL A 40 -18.41 -17.04 30.48
N SER A 41 -18.24 -15.99 29.67
CA SER A 41 -16.95 -15.31 29.49
C SER A 41 -16.47 -14.67 30.80
N LEU A 42 -17.38 -14.07 31.58
CA LEU A 42 -17.06 -13.41 32.85
C LEU A 42 -16.72 -14.42 33.95
N VAL A 43 -17.43 -15.55 34.00
CA VAL A 43 -17.11 -16.67 34.90
C VAL A 43 -15.77 -17.30 34.52
N CYS A 44 -15.51 -17.55 33.23
CA CYS A 44 -14.23 -18.06 32.77
C CYS A 44 -13.07 -17.10 33.11
N PHE A 45 -13.27 -15.79 32.95
CA PHE A 45 -12.28 -14.79 33.33
C PHE A 45 -12.09 -14.69 34.85
N ALA A 46 -13.16 -14.81 35.65
CA ALA A 46 -13.03 -14.77 37.11
C ALA A 46 -12.31 -16.02 37.67
N VAL A 47 -12.54 -17.19 37.07
CA VAL A 47 -11.96 -18.47 37.53
C VAL A 47 -10.52 -18.64 37.05
N TRP A 48 -10.24 -18.34 35.78
CA TRP A 48 -8.93 -18.62 35.16
C TRP A 48 -8.18 -17.37 34.72
N GLY A 49 -8.81 -16.20 34.67
CA GLY A 49 -8.20 -14.96 34.15
C GLY A 49 -6.91 -14.52 34.84
N PRO A 50 -6.72 -14.68 36.17
CA PRO A 50 -5.47 -14.32 36.83
C PRO A 50 -4.27 -15.20 36.46
N GLU A 51 -4.51 -16.44 35.99
CA GLU A 51 -3.48 -17.42 35.65
C GLU A 51 -3.35 -17.65 34.12
N MET A 52 -4.31 -17.16 33.34
CA MET A 52 -4.32 -17.23 31.89
C MET A 52 -3.43 -16.16 31.25
N GLU A 53 -2.12 -16.36 31.35
CA GLU A 53 -1.19 -15.73 30.42
C GLU A 53 -1.27 -16.43 29.06
N PHE A 54 -1.18 -15.65 27.97
CA PHE A 54 -1.15 -16.23 26.62
C PHE A 54 0.10 -17.13 26.49
N PRO A 55 -0.03 -18.41 26.10
CA PRO A 55 1.09 -19.34 26.08
C PRO A 55 2.06 -19.00 24.94
N THR A 56 3.00 -18.11 25.23
CA THR A 56 3.99 -17.61 24.27
C THR A 56 5.31 -18.37 24.31
N THR A 57 5.55 -19.23 25.31
CA THR A 57 6.83 -19.92 25.50
C THR A 57 6.82 -21.27 24.77
N VAL A 58 7.82 -21.48 23.93
CA VAL A 58 7.98 -22.71 23.12
C VAL A 58 8.95 -23.68 23.78
N SER A 59 10.05 -23.18 24.36
CA SER A 59 11.03 -24.01 25.04
C SER A 59 11.68 -23.25 26.19
N THR A 60 11.93 -23.94 27.29
CA THR A 60 12.60 -23.39 28.45
C THR A 60 13.91 -24.15 28.62
N THR A 61 15.04 -23.44 28.55
CA THR A 61 16.37 -24.03 28.79
C THR A 61 16.99 -23.40 30.03
N GLU A 62 17.38 -24.22 30.99
CA GLU A 62 18.09 -23.77 32.18
C GLU A 62 19.59 -23.77 31.92
N VAL A 63 20.21 -22.60 31.98
CA VAL A 63 21.65 -22.45 31.80
C VAL A 63 22.28 -22.20 33.17
N PRO A 64 23.18 -23.07 33.67
CA PRO A 64 23.91 -22.81 34.89
C PRO A 64 24.88 -21.64 34.68
N THR A 65 24.86 -20.66 35.58
CA THR A 65 25.78 -19.51 35.59
C THR A 65 26.94 -19.80 36.55
N ASP A 66 28.13 -19.27 36.26
CA ASP A 66 29.36 -19.44 37.06
C ASP A 66 29.22 -19.07 38.55
N ALA A 67 28.15 -18.38 38.93
CA ALA A 67 27.80 -18.04 40.32
C ALA A 67 26.98 -19.12 41.05
N GLY A 68 26.76 -20.31 40.46
CA GLY A 68 25.99 -21.39 41.06
C GLY A 68 24.45 -21.25 40.95
N ASN A 69 23.97 -20.23 40.25
CA ASN A 69 22.54 -20.01 39.97
C ASN A 69 22.19 -20.51 38.56
N THR A 70 20.99 -21.05 38.38
CA THR A 70 20.44 -21.38 37.05
C THR A 70 19.59 -20.22 36.53
N VAL A 71 19.85 -19.79 35.29
CA VAL A 71 19.02 -18.80 34.59
C VAL A 71 18.13 -19.53 33.60
N THR A 72 16.82 -19.39 33.79
CA THR A 72 15.80 -20.01 32.95
C THR A 72 15.55 -19.15 31.72
N LEU A 73 16.11 -19.53 30.57
CA LEU A 73 15.88 -18.85 29.30
C LEU A 73 14.61 -19.39 28.65
N LYS A 74 13.56 -18.57 28.63
CA LYS A 74 12.30 -18.86 27.93
C LYS A 74 12.41 -18.41 26.48
N LYS A 75 12.37 -19.34 25.53
CA LYS A 75 12.29 -19.04 24.09
C LYS A 75 10.84 -18.80 23.71
N SER A 76 10.50 -17.57 23.35
CA SER A 76 9.14 -17.19 22.94
C SER A 76 8.87 -17.47 21.47
N VAL A 77 7.59 -17.64 21.08
CA VAL A 77 7.15 -17.76 19.67
C VAL A 77 7.64 -16.57 18.84
N ARG A 78 7.65 -15.36 19.44
CA ARG A 78 8.20 -14.15 18.83
C ARG A 78 9.69 -14.30 18.49
N GLN A 79 10.49 -14.84 19.40
CA GLN A 79 11.92 -15.05 19.18
C GLN A 79 12.17 -16.13 18.11
N VAL A 80 11.43 -17.23 18.13
CA VAL A 80 11.55 -18.28 17.09
C VAL A 80 11.23 -17.71 15.70
N THR A 81 10.15 -16.94 15.61
CA THR A 81 9.72 -16.33 14.34
C THR A 81 10.72 -15.26 13.90
N GLY A 82 11.22 -14.44 14.84
CA GLY A 82 12.24 -13.42 14.58
C GLY A 82 13.53 -14.03 14.02
N THR A 83 14.10 -15.03 14.69
CA THR A 83 15.31 -15.70 14.21
C THR A 83 15.13 -16.31 12.84
N TRP A 84 13.95 -16.89 12.55
CA TRP A 84 13.69 -17.46 11.22
C TRP A 84 13.61 -16.37 10.14
N ILE A 85 13.00 -15.21 10.44
CA ILE A 85 12.97 -14.08 9.51
C ILE A 85 14.38 -13.55 9.30
N ASP A 86 15.13 -13.31 10.37
CA ASP A 86 16.49 -12.76 10.33
C ASP A 86 17.41 -13.68 9.52
N ASP A 87 17.40 -14.99 9.79
CA ASP A 87 18.18 -15.99 9.03
C ASP A 87 17.84 -15.98 7.53
N ARG A 88 16.56 -15.76 7.19
CA ARG A 88 16.11 -15.73 5.79
C ARG A 88 16.49 -14.44 5.10
N VAL A 89 16.41 -13.30 5.79
CA VAL A 89 16.90 -12.02 5.30
C VAL A 89 18.41 -12.10 5.08
N ASP A 90 19.16 -12.63 6.03
CA ASP A 90 20.62 -12.76 5.93
C ASP A 90 21.06 -13.73 4.83
N TRP A 91 20.32 -14.81 4.62
CA TRP A 91 20.54 -15.69 3.47
C TRP A 91 20.27 -14.96 2.15
N LEU A 92 19.14 -14.24 2.05
CA LEU A 92 18.75 -13.53 0.84
C LEU A 92 19.75 -12.41 0.50
N THR A 93 20.16 -11.61 1.48
CA THR A 93 21.13 -10.53 1.29
C THR A 93 22.48 -11.07 0.83
N ARG A 94 22.92 -12.24 1.30
CA ARG A 94 24.19 -12.84 0.86
C ARG A 94 24.13 -13.44 -0.54
N GLU A 95 23.07 -14.19 -0.86
CA GLU A 95 22.95 -14.87 -2.15
C GLU A 95 22.63 -13.90 -3.30
N ALA A 96 21.78 -12.91 -3.01
CA ALA A 96 21.33 -11.91 -3.97
C ALA A 96 22.09 -10.58 -3.86
N ASP A 97 23.24 -10.55 -3.16
CA ASP A 97 24.06 -9.34 -3.00
C ASP A 97 24.39 -8.69 -4.35
N TRP A 98 24.78 -9.51 -5.33
CA TRP A 98 25.09 -9.03 -6.68
C TRP A 98 23.89 -8.37 -7.37
N MET A 99 22.67 -8.87 -7.14
CA MET A 99 21.45 -8.35 -7.72
C MET A 99 21.04 -7.05 -7.04
N PHE A 100 21.03 -7.02 -5.70
CA PHE A 100 20.67 -5.83 -4.94
C PHE A 100 21.71 -4.73 -5.06
N GLY A 101 23.00 -5.07 -5.06
CA GLY A 101 24.09 -4.14 -5.33
C GLY A 101 24.06 -3.61 -6.76
N GLY A 102 23.75 -4.45 -7.75
CA GLY A 102 23.54 -4.04 -9.13
C GLY A 102 22.36 -3.07 -9.29
N LEU A 103 21.22 -3.36 -8.66
CA LEU A 103 20.06 -2.49 -8.68
C LEU A 103 20.32 -1.18 -7.92
N SER A 104 20.94 -1.25 -6.74
CA SER A 104 21.31 -0.07 -5.94
C SER A 104 22.24 0.86 -6.71
N SER A 105 23.29 0.31 -7.33
CA SER A 105 24.22 1.08 -8.15
C SER A 105 23.56 1.66 -9.39
N GLY A 106 22.66 0.92 -10.05
CA GLY A 106 21.87 1.41 -11.17
C GLY A 106 20.96 2.59 -10.79
N VAL A 107 20.27 2.49 -9.65
CA VAL A 107 19.43 3.58 -9.12
C VAL A 107 20.28 4.78 -8.72
N ALA A 108 21.36 4.56 -7.97
CA ALA A 108 22.27 5.62 -7.54
C ALA A 108 22.89 6.35 -8.74
N TYR A 109 23.36 5.59 -9.74
CA TYR A 109 23.90 6.15 -10.97
C TYR A 109 22.85 6.98 -11.72
N SER A 110 21.63 6.45 -11.87
CA SER A 110 20.53 7.17 -12.54
C SER A 110 20.19 8.47 -11.82
N LEU A 111 20.15 8.42 -10.48
CA LEU A 111 19.87 9.58 -9.65
C LEU A 111 20.93 10.66 -9.82
N VAL A 112 22.21 10.32 -9.62
CA VAL A 112 23.33 11.27 -9.77
C VAL A 112 23.35 11.86 -11.17
N LYS A 113 23.10 11.06 -12.21
CA LYS A 113 23.05 11.58 -13.59
C LYS A 113 21.91 12.56 -13.83
N ILE A 114 20.74 12.33 -13.23
CA ILE A 114 19.61 13.24 -13.34
C ILE A 114 19.87 14.50 -12.50
N GLU A 115 20.40 14.36 -11.28
CA GLU A 115 20.78 15.50 -10.44
C GLU A 115 21.80 16.38 -11.14
N ASP A 116 22.89 15.81 -11.65
CA ASP A 116 23.93 16.53 -12.40
C ASP A 116 23.34 17.24 -13.62
N ALA A 117 22.45 16.56 -14.37
CA ALA A 117 21.80 17.14 -15.54
C ALA A 117 20.88 18.31 -15.17
N LEU A 118 20.10 18.21 -14.09
CA LEU A 118 19.24 19.29 -13.63
C LEU A 118 20.07 20.45 -13.06
N LYS A 119 21.09 20.19 -12.25
CA LYS A 119 21.96 21.21 -11.66
C LYS A 119 22.80 21.95 -12.71
N TRP A 120 23.12 21.28 -13.82
CA TRP A 120 23.79 21.92 -14.95
C TRP A 120 22.93 22.98 -15.65
N VAL A 121 21.60 22.86 -15.57
CA VAL A 121 20.67 23.82 -16.17
C VAL A 121 20.53 25.04 -15.25
N PRO A 122 20.73 26.28 -15.76
CA PRO A 122 20.51 27.48 -14.96
C PRO A 122 19.09 27.55 -14.38
N TRP A 123 18.97 27.93 -13.11
CA TRP A 123 17.70 27.96 -12.38
C TRP A 123 16.55 28.70 -13.11
N PRO A 124 16.76 29.81 -13.86
CA PRO A 124 15.65 30.49 -14.54
C PRO A 124 15.03 29.60 -15.63
N VAL A 125 15.85 28.78 -16.29
CA VAL A 125 15.41 27.87 -17.36
C VAL A 125 14.52 26.78 -16.78
N ILE A 126 14.86 26.23 -15.62
CA ILE A 126 14.04 25.22 -14.94
C ILE A 126 12.69 25.82 -14.54
N ILE A 127 12.69 27.01 -13.94
CA ILE A 127 11.44 27.68 -13.51
C ILE A 127 10.55 27.98 -14.71
N VAL A 128 11.10 28.55 -15.78
CA VAL A 128 10.33 28.83 -17.01
C VAL A 128 9.81 27.55 -17.64
N GLY A 129 10.64 26.49 -17.72
CA GLY A 129 10.22 25.19 -18.24
C GLY A 129 9.06 24.59 -17.45
N LEU A 130 9.17 24.56 -16.12
CA LEU A 130 8.09 24.08 -15.25
C LEU A 130 6.84 24.96 -15.34
N ALA A 131 6.99 26.28 -15.45
CA ALA A 131 5.86 27.19 -15.61
C ALA A 131 5.11 26.95 -16.93
N LEU A 132 5.83 26.71 -18.03
CA LEU A 132 5.24 26.38 -19.33
C LEU A 132 4.53 25.02 -19.29
N LEU A 133 5.13 24.00 -18.66
CA LEU A 133 4.49 22.69 -18.47
C LEU A 133 3.21 22.82 -17.64
N SER A 134 3.26 23.54 -16.52
CA SER A 134 2.10 23.83 -15.68
C SER A 134 1.02 24.61 -16.43
N TYR A 135 1.40 25.54 -17.30
CA TYR A 135 0.47 26.28 -18.14
C TYR A 135 -0.20 25.40 -19.20
N ALA A 136 0.54 24.46 -19.81
CA ALA A 136 0.01 23.57 -20.83
C ALA A 136 -1.01 22.55 -20.29
N VAL A 137 -0.80 22.07 -19.06
CA VAL A 137 -1.68 21.08 -18.41
C VAL A 137 -2.86 21.75 -17.70
N GLY A 138 -2.67 22.96 -17.18
CA GLY A 138 -3.63 23.63 -16.32
C GLY A 138 -4.06 25.00 -16.82
N ARG A 139 -4.55 25.80 -15.88
CA ARG A 139 -4.87 27.23 -16.07
C ARG A 139 -3.68 28.09 -15.64
N TRP A 140 -3.65 29.35 -16.05
CA TRP A 140 -2.57 30.31 -15.71
C TRP A 140 -2.24 30.36 -14.21
N LEU A 141 -3.23 30.13 -13.34
CA LEU A 141 -3.04 30.09 -11.89
C LEU A 141 -2.08 28.98 -11.44
N LEU A 142 -2.09 27.81 -12.11
CA LEU A 142 -1.16 26.72 -11.79
C LEU A 142 0.27 27.10 -12.14
N ALA A 143 0.48 27.72 -13.30
CA ALA A 143 1.80 28.21 -13.71
C ALA A 143 2.33 29.30 -12.75
N ALA A 144 1.46 30.24 -12.33
CA ALA A 144 1.81 31.27 -11.35
C ALA A 144 2.18 30.65 -9.99
N PHE A 145 1.41 29.66 -9.53
CA PHE A 145 1.68 28.94 -8.29
C PHE A 145 3.01 28.16 -8.35
N THR A 146 3.24 27.38 -9.40
CA THR A 146 4.51 26.64 -9.60
C THR A 146 5.70 27.59 -9.61
N THR A 147 5.61 28.69 -10.36
CA THR A 147 6.67 29.71 -10.43
C THR A 147 6.93 30.33 -9.06
N GLY A 148 5.87 30.75 -8.35
CA GLY A 148 5.99 31.34 -7.01
C GLY A 148 6.58 30.37 -5.99
N ALA A 149 6.17 29.10 -5.99
CA ALA A 149 6.71 28.07 -5.12
C ALA A 149 8.20 27.81 -5.39
N MET A 150 8.60 27.68 -6.65
CA MET A 150 10.01 27.46 -7.02
C MET A 150 10.90 28.65 -6.65
N LEU A 151 10.43 29.87 -6.91
CA LEU A 151 11.15 31.08 -6.49
C LEU A 151 11.27 31.14 -4.96
N TYR A 152 10.22 30.78 -4.22
CA TYR A 152 10.27 30.74 -2.76
C TYR A 152 11.36 29.79 -2.24
N PHE A 153 11.42 28.54 -2.73
CA PHE A 153 12.49 27.60 -2.34
C PHE A 153 13.88 28.10 -2.73
N GLY A 154 14.00 28.72 -3.92
CA GLY A 154 15.25 29.35 -4.36
C GLY A 154 15.71 30.46 -3.43
N PHE A 155 14.82 31.39 -3.08
CA PHE A 155 15.13 32.50 -2.17
C PHE A 155 15.42 32.06 -0.73
N MET A 156 14.86 30.92 -0.29
CA MET A 156 15.17 30.32 1.01
C MET A 156 16.51 29.56 1.04
N GLY A 157 17.25 29.52 -0.06
CA GLY A 157 18.52 28.79 -0.14
C GLY A 157 18.35 27.26 -0.18
N LEU A 158 17.14 26.78 -0.48
CA LEU A 158 16.80 25.35 -0.55
C LEU A 158 16.79 24.82 -1.99
N TRP A 159 17.43 25.53 -2.93
CA TRP A 159 17.43 25.20 -4.35
C TRP A 159 17.98 23.79 -4.62
N GLU A 160 19.19 23.48 -4.15
CA GLU A 160 19.83 22.19 -4.37
C GLU A 160 18.99 21.03 -3.82
N ASN A 161 18.52 21.14 -2.56
CA ASN A 161 17.65 20.14 -1.94
C ASN A 161 16.33 19.93 -2.72
N THR A 162 15.81 20.99 -3.33
CA THR A 162 14.60 20.92 -4.16
C THR A 162 14.88 20.15 -5.45
N ILE A 163 16.01 20.42 -6.10
CA ILE A 163 16.44 19.70 -7.30
C ILE A 163 16.71 18.23 -7.00
N ASP A 164 17.37 17.92 -5.88
CA ASP A 164 17.61 16.53 -5.43
C ASP A 164 16.29 15.78 -5.23
N THR A 165 15.30 16.44 -4.60
CA THR A 165 13.97 15.86 -4.40
C THR A 165 13.26 15.62 -5.73
N ILE A 166 13.32 16.57 -6.67
CA ILE A 166 12.72 16.42 -8.01
C ILE A 166 13.39 15.27 -8.76
N ALA A 167 14.72 15.18 -8.74
CA ALA A 167 15.47 14.11 -9.38
C ALA A 167 15.08 12.74 -8.81
N LEU A 168 15.01 12.63 -7.49
CA LEU A 168 14.56 11.42 -6.78
C LEU A 168 13.14 11.03 -7.20
N MET A 169 12.21 11.98 -7.24
CA MET A 169 10.83 11.74 -7.67
C MET A 169 10.75 11.28 -9.13
N VAL A 170 11.53 11.87 -10.04
CA VAL A 170 11.56 11.46 -11.46
C VAL A 170 12.03 10.02 -11.58
N VAL A 171 13.14 9.66 -10.93
CA VAL A 171 13.65 8.27 -10.94
C VAL A 171 12.60 7.31 -10.40
N ALA A 172 12.04 7.60 -9.23
CA ALA A 172 11.05 6.75 -8.59
C ALA A 172 9.80 6.56 -9.46
N VAL A 173 9.26 7.65 -10.03
CA VAL A 173 8.06 7.59 -10.90
C VAL A 173 8.34 6.78 -12.16
N VAL A 174 9.47 6.99 -12.83
CA VAL A 174 9.83 6.25 -14.05
C VAL A 174 9.91 4.75 -13.74
N ILE A 175 10.57 4.36 -12.65
CA ILE A 175 10.69 2.95 -12.26
C ILE A 175 9.32 2.38 -11.85
N SER A 176 8.53 3.12 -11.06
CA SER A 176 7.19 2.70 -10.66
C SER A 176 6.25 2.51 -11.84
N VAL A 177 6.34 3.37 -12.86
CA VAL A 177 5.56 3.23 -14.10
C VAL A 177 6.07 2.04 -14.92
N ALA A 178 7.38 1.89 -15.07
CA ALA A 178 7.99 0.79 -15.80
C ALA A 178 7.65 -0.58 -15.20
N ILE A 179 7.49 -0.69 -13.87
CA ILE A 179 7.07 -1.92 -13.19
C ILE A 179 5.55 -2.03 -13.14
N GLY A 180 4.86 -0.96 -12.78
CA GLY A 180 3.43 -0.95 -12.50
C GLY A 180 2.57 -1.10 -13.75
N LEU A 181 2.98 -0.53 -14.90
CA LEU A 181 2.24 -0.67 -16.15
C LEU A 181 2.18 -2.13 -16.63
N PRO A 182 3.32 -2.86 -16.81
CA PRO A 182 3.27 -4.27 -17.22
C PRO A 182 2.44 -5.13 -16.29
N ILE A 183 2.62 -4.99 -14.97
CA ILE A 183 1.87 -5.77 -13.98
C ILE A 183 0.38 -5.43 -14.06
N GLY A 184 0.02 -4.15 -14.20
CA GLY A 184 -1.37 -3.71 -14.39
C GLY A 184 -2.01 -4.27 -15.66
N VAL A 185 -1.26 -4.33 -16.77
CA VAL A 185 -1.70 -4.94 -18.02
C VAL A 185 -1.90 -6.45 -17.86
N ILE A 186 -1.01 -7.15 -17.16
CA ILE A 186 -1.15 -8.60 -16.93
C ILE A 186 -2.39 -8.87 -16.04
N ALA A 187 -2.56 -8.08 -14.97
CA ALA A 187 -3.69 -8.20 -14.06
C ALA A 187 -5.04 -7.87 -14.74
N SER A 188 -5.06 -6.96 -15.72
CA SER A 188 -6.28 -6.68 -16.47
C SER A 188 -6.72 -7.84 -17.37
N ARG A 189 -5.77 -8.64 -17.87
CA ARG A 189 -6.02 -9.79 -18.73
C ARG A 189 -6.46 -11.04 -17.97
N ASN A 190 -5.99 -11.26 -16.73
CA ASN A 190 -6.29 -12.48 -15.97
C ASN A 190 -6.91 -12.19 -14.59
N ARG A 191 -8.15 -12.67 -14.37
CA ARG A 191 -8.87 -12.52 -13.08
C ARG A 191 -8.16 -13.19 -11.91
N LEU A 192 -7.49 -14.33 -12.14
CA LEU A 192 -6.74 -15.02 -11.08
C LEU A 192 -5.54 -14.18 -10.64
N VAL A 193 -4.79 -13.61 -11.59
CA VAL A 193 -3.66 -12.73 -11.29
C VAL A 193 -4.11 -11.48 -10.55
N ASP A 194 -5.21 -10.86 -10.99
CA ASP A 194 -5.82 -9.71 -10.31
C ASP A 194 -6.18 -10.03 -8.84
N ASN A 195 -6.83 -11.17 -8.61
CA ASN A 195 -7.23 -11.60 -7.26
C ASN A 195 -6.03 -11.88 -6.34
N ILE A 196 -4.91 -12.38 -6.88
CA ILE A 196 -3.69 -12.63 -6.10
C ILE A 196 -2.94 -11.33 -5.79
N ILE A 197 -2.88 -10.41 -6.76
CA ILE A 197 -2.14 -9.16 -6.60
C ILE A 197 -2.84 -8.20 -5.65
N ARG A 198 -4.18 -8.14 -5.64
CA ARG A 198 -4.96 -7.20 -4.80
C ARG A 198 -4.56 -7.20 -3.32
N PRO A 199 -4.51 -8.34 -2.60
CA PRO A 199 -4.05 -8.39 -1.21
C PRO A 199 -2.62 -7.86 -1.01
N ILE A 200 -1.73 -8.12 -1.98
CA ILE A 200 -0.35 -7.62 -1.93
C ILE A 200 -0.36 -6.08 -2.04
N LEU A 201 -1.13 -5.53 -2.97
CA LEU A 201 -1.28 -4.09 -3.12
C LEU A 201 -1.93 -3.44 -1.89
N ASP A 202 -2.89 -4.12 -1.25
CA ASP A 202 -3.52 -3.67 0.00
C ASP A 202 -2.51 -3.65 1.14
N ALA A 203 -1.68 -4.68 1.27
CA ALA A 203 -0.58 -4.71 2.24
C ALA A 203 0.43 -3.57 1.98
N MET A 204 0.80 -3.37 0.71
CA MET A 204 1.72 -2.29 0.29
C MET A 204 1.20 -0.87 0.60
N GLN A 205 -0.12 -0.68 0.68
CA GLN A 205 -0.71 0.63 0.99
C GLN A 205 -1.03 0.85 2.47
N THR A 206 -1.09 -0.22 3.26
CA THR A 206 -1.53 -0.16 4.66
C THR A 206 -0.38 -0.14 5.66
N MET A 207 0.82 -0.62 5.29
CA MET A 207 1.97 -0.53 6.19
C MET A 207 2.51 0.90 6.27
N PRO A 208 2.91 1.37 7.47
CA PRO A 208 3.56 2.67 7.64
C PRO A 208 4.87 2.78 6.84
N SER A 209 5.21 3.99 6.39
CA SER A 209 6.41 4.22 5.56
C SER A 209 7.72 3.74 6.18
N PHE A 210 7.88 3.83 7.51
CA PHE A 210 9.10 3.39 8.19
C PHE A 210 9.34 1.88 8.05
N VAL A 211 8.28 1.08 7.89
CA VAL A 211 8.38 -0.38 7.72
C VAL A 211 9.10 -0.71 6.41
N TYR A 212 8.93 0.11 5.38
CA TYR A 212 9.62 -0.06 4.08
C TYR A 212 11.06 0.40 4.07
N LEU A 213 11.40 1.35 4.95
CA LEU A 213 12.78 1.84 5.05
C LEU A 213 13.71 0.77 5.61
N LEU A 214 13.24 -0.10 6.50
CA LEU A 214 14.05 -1.18 7.08
C LEU A 214 14.63 -2.13 6.01
N PRO A 215 13.81 -2.82 5.18
CA PRO A 215 14.35 -3.63 4.10
C PRO A 215 15.08 -2.78 3.05
N GLY A 216 14.63 -1.54 2.80
CA GLY A 216 15.33 -0.62 1.89
C GLY A 216 16.79 -0.40 2.29
N VAL A 217 17.06 -0.13 3.56
CA VAL A 217 18.42 0.05 4.06
C VAL A 217 19.20 -1.26 4.09
N LEU A 218 18.56 -2.37 4.43
CA LEU A 218 19.22 -3.69 4.47
C LEU A 218 19.69 -4.15 3.08
N PHE A 219 18.87 -3.95 2.04
CA PHE A 219 19.20 -4.41 0.68
C PHE A 219 19.96 -3.38 -0.15
N PHE A 220 19.68 -2.08 0.01
CA PHE A 220 20.26 -1.02 -0.83
C PHE A 220 21.31 -0.17 -0.12
N GLY A 221 21.50 -0.38 1.19
CA GLY A 221 22.38 0.43 2.03
C GLY A 221 21.73 1.75 2.46
N LEU A 222 22.50 2.56 3.18
CA LEU A 222 22.08 3.90 3.59
C LEU A 222 22.17 4.88 2.43
N GLY A 223 21.19 5.79 2.33
CA GLY A 223 21.22 6.92 1.39
C GLY A 223 20.04 6.94 0.42
N ALA A 224 20.23 7.62 -0.70
CA ALA A 224 19.17 7.89 -1.66
C ALA A 224 18.51 6.65 -2.30
N PRO A 225 19.25 5.56 -2.63
CA PRO A 225 18.62 4.35 -3.19
C PRO A 225 17.53 3.75 -2.29
N ALA A 226 17.74 3.72 -0.97
CA ALA A 226 16.73 3.24 -0.02
C ALA A 226 15.48 4.14 0.00
N GLY A 227 15.65 5.46 -0.12
CA GLY A 227 14.54 6.42 -0.24
C GLY A 227 13.74 6.25 -1.53
N VAL A 228 14.44 6.04 -2.66
CA VAL A 228 13.81 5.71 -3.95
C VAL A 228 13.02 4.40 -3.85
N PHE A 229 13.60 3.37 -3.24
CA PHE A 229 12.94 2.08 -3.05
C PHE A 229 11.63 2.20 -2.24
N ALA A 230 11.67 2.90 -1.11
CA ALA A 230 10.47 3.14 -0.30
C ALA A 230 9.40 3.90 -1.08
N THR A 231 9.80 4.91 -1.86
CA THR A 231 8.90 5.67 -2.73
C THR A 231 8.26 4.77 -3.79
N ILE A 232 9.04 3.88 -4.41
CA ILE A 232 8.57 2.95 -5.43
C ILE A 232 7.50 2.01 -4.85
N ILE A 233 7.74 1.42 -3.68
CA ILE A 233 6.77 0.53 -3.02
C ILE A 233 5.45 1.26 -2.79
N TYR A 234 5.50 2.53 -2.40
CA TYR A 234 4.30 3.31 -2.17
C TYR A 234 3.57 3.70 -3.47
N ALA A 235 4.33 3.99 -4.53
CA ALA A 235 3.78 4.49 -5.80
C ALA A 235 3.33 3.39 -6.79
N VAL A 236 3.90 2.19 -6.74
CA VAL A 236 3.54 1.07 -7.64
C VAL A 236 2.07 0.62 -7.51
N PRO A 237 1.50 0.47 -6.29
CA PRO A 237 0.12 0.02 -6.12
C PRO A 237 -0.95 0.85 -6.86
N PRO A 238 -1.01 2.19 -6.76
CA PRO A 238 -1.99 2.96 -7.53
C PRO A 238 -1.76 2.85 -9.04
N VAL A 239 -0.51 2.78 -9.52
CA VAL A 239 -0.21 2.59 -10.95
C VAL A 239 -0.81 1.26 -11.45
N ILE A 240 -0.57 0.16 -10.75
CA ILE A 240 -1.11 -1.15 -11.12
C ILE A 240 -2.64 -1.14 -11.11
N ARG A 241 -3.26 -0.59 -10.06
CA ARG A 241 -4.72 -0.54 -9.90
C ARG A 241 -5.38 0.28 -11.00
N LEU A 242 -4.89 1.50 -11.24
CA LEU A 242 -5.47 2.40 -12.22
C LEU A 242 -5.26 1.89 -13.65
N THR A 243 -4.13 1.24 -13.93
CA THR A 243 -3.89 0.59 -15.23
C THR A 243 -4.84 -0.56 -15.45
N ASN A 244 -5.00 -1.44 -14.45
CA ASN A 244 -5.91 -2.58 -14.53
C ASN A 244 -7.37 -2.11 -14.71
N LEU A 245 -7.80 -1.15 -13.89
CA LEU A 245 -9.13 -0.56 -13.97
C LEU A 245 -9.37 0.10 -15.33
N GLY A 246 -8.43 0.93 -15.81
CA GLY A 246 -8.55 1.64 -17.07
C GLY A 246 -8.71 0.70 -18.26
N ILE A 247 -7.96 -0.41 -18.30
CA ILE A 247 -8.08 -1.41 -19.38
C ILE A 247 -9.42 -2.15 -19.29
N ARG A 248 -9.88 -2.50 -18.08
CA ARG A 248 -11.16 -3.21 -17.88
C ARG A 248 -12.39 -2.34 -18.14
N GLN A 249 -12.26 -1.02 -18.03
CA GLN A 249 -13.36 -0.07 -18.27
C GLN A 249 -13.56 0.28 -19.75
N VAL A 250 -12.71 -0.21 -20.65
CA VAL A 250 -12.90 -0.03 -22.10
C VAL A 250 -14.19 -0.75 -22.53
N SER A 251 -15.05 -0.03 -23.26
CA SER A 251 -16.32 -0.54 -23.77
C SER A 251 -16.13 -1.76 -24.68
N THR A 252 -16.98 -2.77 -24.52
CA THR A 252 -16.94 -4.01 -25.31
C THR A 252 -17.06 -3.73 -26.81
N GLU A 253 -17.89 -2.76 -27.21
CA GLU A 253 -18.15 -2.40 -28.61
C GLU A 253 -16.88 -1.93 -29.32
N VAL A 254 -16.04 -1.15 -28.64
CA VAL A 254 -14.74 -0.70 -29.17
C VAL A 254 -13.77 -1.87 -29.33
N VAL A 255 -13.80 -2.83 -28.41
CA VAL A 255 -12.97 -4.05 -28.48
C VAL A 255 -13.42 -4.96 -29.63
N GLU A 256 -14.73 -5.11 -29.84
CA GLU A 256 -15.31 -5.89 -30.95
C GLU A 256 -15.02 -5.24 -32.30
N ALA A 257 -15.11 -3.91 -32.39
CA ALA A 257 -14.71 -3.17 -33.58
C ALA A 257 -13.23 -3.38 -33.90
N ALA A 258 -12.33 -3.22 -32.91
CA ALA A 258 -10.90 -3.43 -33.09
C ALA A 258 -10.56 -4.85 -33.57
N ARG A 259 -11.24 -5.88 -33.04
CA ARG A 259 -11.09 -7.27 -33.50
C ARG A 259 -11.58 -7.46 -34.94
N SER A 260 -12.67 -6.79 -35.31
CA SER A 260 -13.23 -6.85 -36.67
C SER A 260 -12.30 -6.22 -37.72
N PHE A 261 -11.50 -5.23 -37.33
CA PHE A 261 -10.44 -4.64 -38.18
C PHE A 261 -9.10 -5.41 -38.15
N GLY A 262 -9.04 -6.56 -37.47
CA GLY A 262 -7.86 -7.45 -37.50
C GLY A 262 -6.76 -7.13 -36.47
N SER A 263 -7.04 -6.32 -35.44
CA SER A 263 -6.07 -6.06 -34.37
C SER A 263 -5.81 -7.31 -33.53
N SER A 264 -4.55 -7.71 -33.39
CA SER A 264 -4.13 -8.80 -32.51
C SER A 264 -4.11 -8.38 -31.03
N PRO A 265 -4.22 -9.32 -30.07
CA PRO A 265 -4.19 -9.05 -28.62
C PRO A 265 -2.85 -8.54 -28.07
#